data_AF-A0A7G2RQP6-F1
#
_entry.id   AF-A0A7G2RQP6-F1
#
_cell.length_a   1.000
_cell.length_b   1.000
_cell.length_c   1.000
_cell.angle_alpha   90.00
_cell.angle_beta   90.00
_cell.angle_gamma   90.00
#
_symmetry.space_group_name_H-M   'P 1'
#
loop_
_entity.id
_entity.type
_entity.pdbx_description
1 polymer ?
#
loop_
_entity_poly.entity_id
_entity_poly.type
_entity_poly.pdbx_seq_one_letter_code
_entity_poly.pdbx_strand_id
1 'polypeptide(L)'
;MINKLNTNEFNYNKMITKKEAKHLLEKMKEDNRMFSLEFIKKDGTRRTMLARFNVTKYLLGEGRRYDPANYNLMTVFDMNKGAYRTIPLDRLLWVRTKGKRYYVSP
;
A
#
# COMPACT_ATOMS: atom_id res chain seq x y z
N MET A 1 -28.06 19.48 -33.33
CA MET A 1 -27.09 19.53 -32.21
C MET A 1 -27.56 18.53 -31.16
N ILE A 2 -26.87 17.39 -31.04
CA ILE A 2 -27.15 16.40 -30.00
C ILE A 2 -26.04 16.55 -28.97
N ASN A 3 -26.41 16.86 -27.73
CA ASN A 3 -25.49 17.06 -26.61
C ASN A 3 -24.56 15.85 -26.46
N LYS A 4 -23.26 16.08 -26.68
CA LYS A 4 -22.21 15.19 -26.17
C LYS A 4 -22.33 15.19 -24.65
N LEU A 5 -22.97 14.17 -24.09
CA LEU A 5 -22.85 13.86 -22.68
C LEU A 5 -21.36 13.68 -22.38
N ASN A 6 -20.85 14.52 -21.48
CA ASN A 6 -19.47 14.55 -21.01
C ASN A 6 -19.01 13.15 -20.59
N THR A 7 -18.21 12.48 -21.41
CA THR A 7 -17.62 11.15 -21.14
C THR A 7 -16.45 11.21 -20.15
N ASN A 8 -16.39 12.21 -19.26
CA ASN A 8 -15.17 12.59 -18.54
C ASN A 8 -15.27 12.60 -17.00
N GLU A 9 -16.21 11.90 -16.36
CA GLU A 9 -16.28 11.99 -14.88
C GLU A 9 -16.67 10.71 -14.14
N PHE A 10 -16.32 9.55 -14.67
CA PHE A 10 -16.04 8.40 -13.80
C PHE A 10 -14.53 8.33 -13.59
N ASN A 11 -14.07 8.72 -12.41
CA ASN A 11 -12.69 8.50 -11.96
C ASN A 11 -12.36 7.00 -12.10
N TYR A 12 -11.77 6.61 -13.24
CA TYR A 12 -11.27 5.27 -13.48
C TYR A 12 -10.10 5.02 -12.53
N ASN A 13 -10.45 4.56 -11.34
CA ASN A 13 -9.55 3.90 -10.43
C ASN A 13 -8.80 2.81 -11.21
N LYS A 14 -7.47 2.86 -11.25
CA LYS A 14 -6.67 1.93 -12.06
C LYS A 14 -6.58 0.58 -11.36
N MET A 15 -6.98 -0.50 -12.04
CA MET A 15 -6.72 -1.86 -11.56
C MET A 15 -5.28 -2.27 -11.94
N ILE A 16 -4.59 -2.93 -11.02
CA ILE A 16 -3.21 -3.41 -11.19
C ILE A 16 -3.10 -4.84 -10.61
N THR A 17 -2.17 -5.61 -11.14
CA THR A 17 -1.82 -6.94 -10.61
C THR A 17 -1.10 -6.84 -9.27
N LYS A 18 -1.04 -7.94 -8.51
CA LYS A 18 -0.22 -8.05 -7.29
C LYS A 18 1.25 -7.74 -7.54
N LYS A 19 1.78 -8.14 -8.71
CA LYS A 19 3.16 -7.86 -9.13
C LYS A 19 3.40 -6.37 -9.33
N GLU A 20 2.49 -5.68 -10.03
CA GLU A 20 2.55 -4.23 -10.21
C GLU A 20 2.38 -3.49 -8.88
N ALA A 21 1.53 -3.98 -7.98
CA ALA A 21 1.36 -3.41 -6.64
C ALA A 21 2.64 -3.52 -5.81
N LYS A 22 3.33 -4.69 -5.86
CA LYS A 22 4.64 -4.88 -5.25
C LYS A 22 5.66 -3.89 -5.81
N HIS A 23 5.75 -3.77 -7.13
CA HIS A 23 6.66 -2.83 -7.78
C HIS A 23 6.38 -1.38 -7.37
N LEU A 24 5.09 -1.00 -7.29
CA LEU A 24 4.67 0.33 -6.83
C LEU A 24 5.09 0.61 -5.38
N LEU A 25 4.98 -0.39 -4.49
CA LEU A 25 5.43 -0.29 -3.10
C LEU A 25 6.96 -0.23 -2.97
N GLU A 26 7.69 -0.98 -3.79
CA GLU A 26 9.16 -0.89 -3.88
C GLU A 26 9.61 0.52 -4.29
N LYS A 27 8.96 1.13 -5.28
CA LYS A 27 9.17 2.54 -5.65
C LYS A 27 8.81 3.54 -4.57
N MET A 28 7.95 3.18 -3.62
CA MET A 28 7.67 4.02 -2.44
C MET A 28 8.72 3.85 -1.36
N LYS A 29 9.28 2.64 -1.24
CA LYS A 29 10.39 2.33 -0.34
C LYS A 29 11.66 3.06 -0.75
N GLU A 30 11.99 3.05 -2.04
CA GLU A 30 13.12 3.80 -2.62
C GLU A 30 13.01 5.30 -2.34
N ASP A 31 11.87 5.90 -2.73
CA ASP A 31 11.66 7.36 -2.59
C ASP A 31 11.26 7.80 -1.16
N ASN A 32 11.16 6.86 -0.22
CA ASN A 32 10.74 7.07 1.18
C ASN A 32 9.51 7.98 1.35
N ARG A 33 8.49 7.77 0.50
CA ARG A 33 7.27 8.59 0.47
C ARG A 33 6.12 7.95 1.24
N MET A 34 5.18 8.78 1.69
CA MET A 34 3.96 8.30 2.34
C MET A 34 2.95 7.79 1.31
N PHE A 35 2.15 6.81 1.72
CA PHE A 35 1.08 6.22 0.92
C PHE A 35 -0.01 5.67 1.82
N SER A 36 -1.24 5.60 1.30
CA SER A 36 -2.32 4.91 2.00
C SER A 36 -2.58 3.57 1.34
N LEU A 37 -3.06 2.59 2.10
CA LEU A 37 -3.41 1.29 1.55
C LEU A 37 -4.53 0.64 2.37
N GLU A 38 -5.17 -0.37 1.78
CA GLU A 38 -6.04 -1.29 2.50
C GLU A 38 -5.71 -2.74 2.21
N PHE A 39 -5.82 -3.60 3.22
CA PHE A 39 -5.63 -5.04 3.09
C PHE A 39 -6.56 -5.82 4.04
N ILE A 40 -6.72 -7.11 3.77
CA ILE A 40 -7.44 -8.05 4.63
C ILE A 40 -6.47 -8.67 5.65
N LYS A 41 -6.78 -8.55 6.94
CA LYS A 41 -6.03 -9.15 8.05
C LYS A 41 -6.25 -10.68 8.09
N LYS A 42 -5.48 -11.38 8.94
CA LYS A 42 -5.66 -12.83 9.17
C LYS A 42 -7.05 -13.19 9.72
N ASP A 43 -7.66 -12.31 10.49
CA ASP A 43 -9.02 -12.49 11.03
C ASP A 43 -10.13 -12.09 10.03
N GLY A 44 -9.81 -11.81 8.77
CA GLY A 44 -10.79 -11.41 7.74
C GLY A 44 -11.22 -9.94 7.79
N THR A 45 -10.85 -9.19 8.82
CA THR A 45 -11.21 -7.76 8.91
C THR A 45 -10.33 -6.90 7.99
N ARG A 46 -10.87 -5.79 7.48
CA ARG A 46 -10.12 -4.83 6.64
C ARG A 46 -9.31 -3.87 7.50
N ARG A 47 -8.13 -3.47 7.02
CA ARG A 47 -7.33 -2.40 7.62
C ARG A 47 -6.94 -1.40 6.56
N THR A 48 -7.39 -0.15 6.74
CA THR A 48 -6.88 1.02 6.02
C THR A 48 -5.87 1.77 6.90
N MET A 49 -4.73 2.17 6.34
CA MET A 49 -3.72 2.94 7.08
C MET A 49 -2.90 3.87 6.18
N LEU A 50 -2.30 4.90 6.80
CA LEU A 50 -1.27 5.75 6.20
C LEU A 50 0.10 5.19 6.59
N ALA A 51 0.91 4.83 5.59
CA ALA A 51 2.15 4.09 5.75
C ALA A 51 3.35 4.86 5.18
N ARG A 52 4.53 4.59 5.76
CA ARG A 52 5.83 5.02 5.23
C ARG A 52 6.88 3.93 5.47
N PHE A 53 7.80 3.76 4.53
CA PHE A 53 8.96 2.88 4.71
C PHE A 53 10.08 3.57 5.49
N ASN A 54 11.10 2.81 5.89
CA ASN A 54 12.39 3.31 6.40
C ASN A 54 12.31 4.35 7.55
N VAL A 55 11.23 4.33 8.33
CA VAL A 55 11.17 5.09 9.58
C VAL A 55 12.07 4.36 10.59
N THR A 56 13.07 5.04 11.13
CA THR A 56 14.05 4.45 12.07
C THR A 56 13.95 5.02 13.49
N LYS A 57 13.38 6.22 13.65
CA LYS A 57 13.24 6.94 14.94
C LYS A 57 12.62 6.10 16.07
N TYR A 58 11.78 5.12 15.73
CA TYR A 58 11.05 4.28 16.68
C TYR A 58 11.61 2.85 16.80
N LEU A 59 12.78 2.57 16.23
CA LEU A 59 13.46 1.29 16.42
C LEU A 59 14.16 1.29 17.78
N LEU A 60 13.84 0.31 18.63
CA LEU A 60 14.50 0.07 19.90
C LEU A 60 15.21 -1.30 19.79
N GLY A 61 16.53 -1.31 19.58
CA GLY A 61 17.36 -2.52 19.57
C GLY A 61 17.81 -3.04 18.19
N GLU A 62 18.56 -4.15 18.24
CA GLU A 62 19.21 -4.80 17.09
C GLU A 62 18.19 -5.31 16.06
N GLY A 63 18.58 -5.22 14.79
CA GLY A 63 17.72 -5.40 13.63
C GLY A 63 16.91 -6.70 13.59
N ARG A 64 15.92 -6.71 12.71
CA ARG A 64 14.97 -7.80 12.53
C ARG A 64 15.66 -9.15 12.26
N ARG A 65 15.28 -10.21 13.00
CA ARG A 65 15.81 -11.60 12.87
C ARG A 65 15.39 -12.37 11.60
N TYR A 66 14.64 -11.78 10.67
CA TYR A 66 14.16 -12.48 9.48
C TYR A 66 14.14 -11.57 8.25
N ASP A 67 14.44 -12.14 7.08
CA ASP A 67 14.31 -11.48 5.79
C ASP A 67 12.82 -11.49 5.35
N PRO A 68 12.13 -10.34 5.29
CA PRO A 68 10.73 -10.26 4.89
C PRO A 68 10.49 -10.62 3.41
N ALA A 69 11.53 -10.67 2.57
CA ALA A 69 11.41 -10.93 1.14
C ALA A 69 10.84 -12.32 0.83
N ASN A 70 11.01 -13.29 1.74
CA ASN A 70 10.62 -14.68 1.54
C ASN A 70 9.10 -14.96 1.64
N TYR A 71 8.27 -13.98 2.04
CA TYR A 71 6.87 -14.24 2.39
C TYR A 71 5.83 -13.29 1.76
N ASN A 72 6.18 -12.54 0.71
CA ASN A 72 5.30 -11.49 0.17
C ASN A 72 4.81 -10.52 1.26
N LEU A 73 5.68 -10.25 2.24
CA LEU A 73 5.43 -9.37 3.37
C LEU A 73 6.30 -8.13 3.26
N MET A 74 5.72 -6.95 3.45
CA MET A 74 6.46 -5.70 3.54
C MET A 74 6.21 -5.04 4.88
N THR A 75 7.26 -4.56 5.55
CA THR A 75 7.09 -3.79 6.78
C THR A 75 7.11 -2.31 6.49
N VAL A 76 6.14 -1.64 7.09
CA VAL A 76 5.98 -0.20 7.05
C VAL A 76 5.75 0.32 8.46
N PHE A 77 5.91 1.62 8.62
CA PHE A 77 5.45 2.34 9.78
C PHE A 77 4.07 2.91 9.51
N ASP A 78 3.10 2.58 10.37
CA ASP A 78 1.75 3.15 10.36
C ASP A 78 1.80 4.51 11.04
N MET A 79 1.72 5.56 10.24
CA MET A 79 1.87 6.95 10.65
C MET A 79 0.72 7.40 11.57
N ASN A 80 -0.46 6.76 11.48
CA ASN A 80 -1.61 7.09 12.32
C ASN A 80 -1.50 6.46 13.71
N LYS A 81 -0.81 5.32 13.82
CA LYS A 81 -0.67 4.57 15.08
C LYS A 81 0.70 4.70 15.74
N GLY A 82 1.69 5.26 15.03
CA GLY A 82 3.05 5.36 15.53
C GLY A 82 3.72 3.99 15.73
N ALA A 83 3.36 2.98 14.92
CA ALA A 83 3.78 1.60 15.13
C ALA A 83 4.13 0.88 13.82
N TYR A 84 5.10 -0.03 13.86
CA TYR A 84 5.40 -0.88 12.71
C TYR A 84 4.28 -1.88 12.43
N ARG A 85 3.96 -2.07 11.15
CA ARG A 85 2.97 -3.01 10.65
C ARG A 85 3.54 -3.82 9.50
N THR A 86 3.06 -5.04 9.36
CA THR A 86 3.40 -5.90 8.23
C THR A 86 2.22 -5.96 7.27
N ILE A 87 2.47 -5.64 6.01
CA ILE A 87 1.52 -5.68 4.91
C ILE A 87 1.64 -7.04 4.22
N PRO A 88 0.56 -7.83 4.13
CA PRO A 88 0.50 -9.01 3.28
C PRO A 88 0.12 -8.63 1.84
N LEU A 89 1.04 -8.80 0.88
CA LEU A 89 0.78 -8.43 -0.52
C LEU A 89 -0.33 -9.27 -1.16
N ASP A 90 -0.47 -10.54 -0.74
CA ASP A 90 -1.48 -11.46 -1.30
C ASP A 90 -2.92 -11.03 -0.97
N ARG A 91 -3.11 -10.20 0.06
CA ARG A 91 -4.40 -9.72 0.55
C ARG A 91 -4.53 -8.20 0.49
N LEU A 92 -3.68 -7.56 -0.30
CA LEU A 92 -3.73 -6.13 -0.57
C LEU A 92 -4.93 -5.84 -1.46
N LEU A 93 -5.75 -4.85 -1.09
CA LEU A 93 -6.96 -4.47 -1.82
C LEU A 93 -6.71 -3.24 -2.71
N TRP A 94 -6.03 -2.23 -2.17
CA TRP A 94 -5.66 -1.05 -2.93
C TRP A 94 -4.48 -0.31 -2.29
N VAL A 95 -3.80 0.50 -3.11
CA VAL A 95 -2.76 1.45 -2.71
C VAL A 95 -3.08 2.82 -3.28
N ARG A 96 -2.89 3.88 -2.50
CA ARG A 96 -3.04 5.28 -2.92
C ARG A 96 -1.75 6.04 -2.69
N THR A 97 -1.28 6.71 -3.74
CA THR A 97 -0.12 7.61 -3.69
C THR A 97 -0.28 8.73 -4.71
N LYS A 98 0.34 9.89 -4.48
CA LYS A 98 0.31 11.03 -5.41
C LYS A 98 -1.11 11.35 -5.93
N GLY A 99 -2.12 11.29 -5.05
CA GLY A 99 -3.52 11.51 -5.38
C GLY A 99 -4.25 10.38 -6.13
N LYS A 100 -3.54 9.34 -6.61
CA LYS A 100 -4.10 8.26 -7.43
C LYS A 100 -4.31 6.99 -6.61
N ARG A 101 -5.45 6.33 -6.78
CA ARG A 101 -5.78 5.04 -6.15
C ARG A 101 -5.66 3.92 -7.19
N TYR A 102 -4.98 2.85 -6.80
CA TYR A 102 -4.75 1.65 -7.59
C TYR A 102 -5.38 0.47 -6.85
N TYR A 103 -6.33 -0.23 -7.47
CA TYR A 103 -6.95 -1.43 -6.92
C TYR A 103 -6.16 -2.65 -7.35
N VAL A 104 -5.99 -3.61 -6.46
CA VAL A 104 -5.25 -4.83 -6.73
C VAL A 104 -6.23 -5.89 -7.20
N SER A 105 -5.93 -6.53 -8.33
CA SER A 105 -6.71 -7.65 -8.83
C SER A 105 -6.67 -8.81 -7.81
N PRO A 106 -7.77 -9.57 -7.68
CA PRO A 106 -7.81 -10.78 -6.85
C PRO A 106 -6.67 -11.76 -7.12
#